data_AF-A0A8B6MBX2-F1
#
_entry.id   AF-A0A8B6MBX2-F1
#
_cell.length_a   1.000
_cell.length_b   1.000
_cell.length_c   1.000
_cell.angle_alpha   90.00
_cell.angle_beta   90.00
_cell.angle_gamma   90.00
#
_symmetry.space_group_name_H-M   'P 1'
#
loop_
_entity.id
_entity.type
_entity.pdbx_description
1 polymer ?
#
loop_
_entity_poly.entity_id
_entity_poly.type
_entity_poly.pdbx_seq_one_letter_code
_entity_poly.pdbx_strand_id
1 'polypeptide(L)'
;MSDLARQKGVDKAAVSRRISRLESLGSLETRTGARGTKLVNIAAYDRAVGETGDAIRTMNGAGATHQPPPSGNGSDPILAREQARRTAYQADIAKLDLDERLKKLLPVEDIASAIGICAEGIVRVLDQLPSRADELASAVGKDGALGARAVLKIVARDLRSAIERELRKLAENGVNAPAPDEEADAA
;
A
#
# COMPACT_ATOMS: atom_id res chain seq x y z
N MET A 1 14.08 -16.20 18.08
CA MET A 1 15.23 -15.68 18.87
C MET A 1 16.57 -15.75 18.13
N SER A 2 16.98 -16.92 17.59
CA SER A 2 18.29 -17.09 16.94
C SER A 2 18.48 -16.20 15.70
N ASP A 3 17.44 -16.08 14.87
CA ASP A 3 17.53 -15.36 13.60
C ASP A 3 17.52 -13.84 13.78
N LEU A 4 16.76 -13.34 14.76
CA LEU A 4 16.74 -11.91 15.12
C LEU A 4 18.10 -11.43 15.68
N ALA A 5 18.75 -12.26 16.50
CA ALA A 5 20.09 -11.98 17.02
C ALA A 5 21.15 -11.96 15.91
N ARG A 6 21.06 -12.89 14.95
CA ARG A 6 21.94 -12.96 13.79
C ARG A 6 21.74 -11.78 12.83
N GLN A 7 20.50 -11.33 12.64
CA GLN A 7 20.16 -10.21 11.76
C GLN A 7 20.57 -8.84 12.33
N LYS A 8 20.60 -8.69 13.67
CA LYS A 8 20.97 -7.43 14.33
C LYS A 8 22.42 -7.40 14.82
N GLY A 9 23.17 -8.50 14.72
CA GLY A 9 24.56 -8.59 15.16
C GLY A 9 24.74 -8.48 16.69
N VAL A 10 23.69 -8.78 17.46
CA VAL A 10 23.66 -8.64 18.92
C VAL A 10 23.60 -10.01 19.57
N ASP A 11 24.25 -10.15 20.73
CA ASP A 11 24.22 -11.38 21.51
C ASP A 11 22.77 -11.86 21.82
N LYS A 12 22.56 -13.16 21.69
CA LYS A 12 21.27 -13.84 21.85
C LYS A 12 20.70 -13.64 23.25
N ALA A 13 21.54 -13.62 24.28
CA ALA A 13 21.10 -13.39 25.66
C ALA A 13 20.73 -11.91 25.89
N ALA A 14 21.37 -10.97 25.20
CA ALA A 14 20.98 -9.56 25.25
C ALA A 14 19.62 -9.32 24.58
N VAL A 15 19.36 -9.91 23.42
CA VAL A 15 18.06 -9.84 22.73
C VAL A 15 16.95 -10.48 23.57
N SER A 16 17.20 -11.64 24.20
CA SER A 16 16.23 -12.31 25.07
C SER A 16 15.85 -11.47 26.29
N ARG A 17 16.83 -10.85 26.95
CA ARG A 17 16.59 -9.93 28.09
C ARG A 17 15.81 -8.69 27.66
N ARG A 18 16.11 -8.15 26.47
CA ARG A 18 15.42 -6.97 25.92
C ARG A 18 13.96 -7.27 25.61
N ILE A 19 13.69 -8.39 24.94
CA ILE A 19 12.32 -8.84 24.62
C ILE A 19 11.51 -9.08 25.89
N SER A 20 12.09 -9.77 26.88
CA SER A 20 11.40 -10.04 28.15
C SER A 20 11.05 -8.76 28.91
N ARG A 21 11.92 -7.74 28.83
CA ARG A 21 11.66 -6.42 29.41
C ARG A 21 10.56 -5.67 28.65
N LEU A 22 10.59 -5.66 27.32
CA LEU A 22 9.56 -5.01 26.49
C LEU A 22 8.19 -5.69 26.66
N GLU A 23 8.17 -7.00 26.85
CA GLU A 23 6.97 -7.78 27.19
C GLU A 23 6.44 -7.40 28.58
N SER A 24 7.30 -7.27 29.60
CA SER A 24 6.88 -6.82 30.94
C SER A 24 6.35 -5.40 30.99
N LEU A 25 6.76 -4.55 30.04
CA LEU A 25 6.29 -3.18 29.89
C LEU A 25 5.01 -3.10 29.01
N GLY A 26 4.52 -4.24 28.50
CA GLY A 26 3.36 -4.30 27.61
C GLY A 26 3.58 -3.70 26.22
N SER A 27 4.82 -3.31 25.90
CA SER A 27 5.17 -2.63 24.64
C SER A 27 5.47 -3.59 23.49
N LEU A 28 5.46 -4.91 23.74
CA LEU A 28 5.75 -5.93 22.75
C LEU A 28 5.04 -7.24 23.10
N GLU A 29 4.16 -7.70 22.20
CA GLU A 29 3.53 -9.02 22.33
C GLU A 29 4.40 -10.11 21.69
N THR A 30 4.58 -11.22 22.41
CA THR A 30 5.31 -12.39 21.89
C THR A 30 4.38 -13.59 21.72
N ARG A 31 4.64 -14.40 20.69
CA ARG A 31 3.89 -15.63 20.43
C ARG A 31 4.79 -16.84 20.63
N THR A 32 4.27 -17.90 21.26
CA THR A 32 5.00 -19.16 21.36
C THR A 32 4.94 -19.91 20.03
N GLY A 33 6.10 -20.17 19.44
CA GLY A 33 6.28 -20.98 18.25
C GLY A 33 6.62 -22.44 18.56
N ALA A 34 6.88 -23.21 17.50
CA ALA A 34 7.23 -24.62 17.62
C ALA A 34 8.45 -24.81 18.56
N ARG A 35 8.40 -25.87 19.38
CA ARG A 35 9.42 -26.21 20.38
C ARG A 35 9.67 -25.14 21.46
N GLY A 36 8.64 -24.35 21.81
CA GLY A 36 8.72 -23.36 22.89
C GLY A 36 9.56 -22.12 22.54
N THR A 37 9.80 -21.87 21.26
CA THR A 37 10.58 -20.71 20.81
C THR A 37 9.70 -19.45 20.78
N LYS A 38 10.14 -18.36 21.41
CA LYS A 38 9.42 -17.08 21.31
C LYS A 38 9.60 -16.47 19.92
N LEU A 39 8.49 -16.23 19.24
CA LEU A 39 8.37 -15.51 17.98
C LEU A 39 7.96 -14.07 18.27
N VAL A 40 8.65 -13.14 17.62
CA VAL A 40 8.49 -11.71 17.83
C VAL A 40 8.36 -11.05 16.46
N ASN A 41 7.41 -10.13 16.33
CA ASN A 41 7.29 -9.31 15.12
C ASN A 41 8.44 -8.30 15.07
N ILE A 42 9.24 -8.35 14.01
CA ILE A 42 10.45 -7.55 13.84
C ILE A 42 10.13 -6.05 13.80
N ALA A 43 9.06 -5.65 13.12
CA ALA A 43 8.67 -4.25 13.01
C ALA A 43 8.17 -3.68 14.35
N ALA A 44 7.43 -4.49 15.12
CA ALA A 44 6.99 -4.11 16.46
C ALA A 44 8.16 -4.00 17.44
N TYR A 45 9.14 -4.91 17.33
CA TYR A 45 10.36 -4.86 18.11
C TYR A 45 11.21 -3.61 17.81
N ASP A 46 11.41 -3.28 16.53
CA ASP A 46 12.22 -2.12 16.13
C ASP A 46 11.58 -0.80 16.60
N ARG A 47 10.25 -0.67 16.52
CA ARG A 47 9.49 0.47 17.06
C ARG A 47 9.64 0.58 18.58
N ALA A 48 9.40 -0.52 19.31
CA ALA A 48 9.47 -0.53 20.77
C ALA A 48 10.89 -0.26 21.30
N VAL A 49 11.94 -0.69 20.58
CA VAL A 49 13.34 -0.40 20.91
C VAL A 49 13.68 1.07 20.66
N GLY A 50 13.16 1.69 19.60
CA GLY A 50 13.30 3.13 19.35
C GLY A 50 12.68 3.96 20.46
N GLU A 51 11.42 3.69 20.80
CA GLU A 51 10.67 4.38 21.86
C GLU A 51 11.32 4.23 23.24
N THR A 52 11.77 3.02 23.60
CA THR A 52 12.44 2.76 24.89
C THR A 52 13.87 3.32 24.91
N GLY A 53 14.57 3.32 23.76
CA GLY A 53 15.91 3.86 23.61
C GLY A 53 15.94 5.38 23.77
N ASP A 54 14.96 6.06 23.21
CA ASP A 54 14.78 7.50 23.37
C ASP A 54 14.39 7.84 24.82
N ALA A 55 13.46 7.10 25.43
CA ALA A 55 13.10 7.30 26.84
C ALA A 55 14.30 7.13 27.80
N ILE A 56 15.16 6.12 27.58
CA ILE A 56 16.36 5.89 28.39
C ILE A 56 17.42 6.97 28.12
N ARG A 57 17.58 7.44 26.88
CA ARG A 57 18.49 8.54 26.56
C ARG A 57 18.04 9.83 27.24
N THR A 58 16.74 10.11 27.28
CA THR A 58 16.19 11.26 28.00
C THR A 58 16.37 11.13 29.51
N MET A 59 16.18 9.94 30.09
CA MET A 59 16.39 9.70 31.53
C MET A 59 17.88 9.75 31.94
N ASN A 60 18.79 9.19 31.13
CA ASN A 60 20.22 9.22 31.42
C ASN A 60 20.85 10.59 31.15
N GLY A 61 20.32 11.35 30.18
CA GLY A 61 20.70 12.74 29.94
C GLY A 61 20.33 13.67 31.12
N ALA A 62 19.27 13.34 31.87
CA ALA A 62 18.89 14.06 33.08
C ALA A 62 19.79 13.75 34.30
N GLY A 63 20.60 12.70 34.25
CA GLY A 63 21.47 12.28 35.35
C GLY A 63 22.93 12.76 35.27
N ALA A 64 23.35 13.39 34.17
CA ALA A 64 24.78 13.63 33.89
C ALA A 64 25.23 15.12 33.90
N THR A 65 24.37 16.08 34.23
CA THR A 65 24.77 17.49 34.28
C THR A 65 24.21 18.19 35.53
N HIS A 66 25.01 18.21 36.59
CA HIS A 66 24.84 19.16 37.68
C HIS A 66 25.37 20.52 37.24
N GLN A 67 24.57 21.21 36.42
CA GLN A 67 24.71 22.64 36.18
C GLN A 67 23.29 23.20 36.07
N PRO A 68 22.88 24.17 36.91
CA PRO A 68 21.52 24.68 36.88
C PRO A 68 21.28 25.31 35.50
N PRO A 69 20.28 24.86 34.73
CA PRO A 69 19.97 25.50 33.46
C PRO A 69 19.47 26.92 33.75
N PRO A 70 19.85 27.93 32.94
CA PRO A 70 19.18 29.21 32.97
C PRO A 70 17.69 28.97 32.71
N SER A 71 16.85 29.52 33.59
CA SER A 71 15.39 29.50 33.48
C SER A 71 14.96 29.97 32.10
N GLY A 72 14.60 29.02 31.23
CA GLY A 72 14.20 29.26 29.87
C GLY A 72 13.28 28.15 29.40
N ASN A 73 11.98 28.36 29.60
CA ASN A 73 10.86 27.67 28.98
C ASN A 73 10.98 26.15 28.87
N GLY A 74 10.75 25.47 30.00
CA GLY A 74 10.37 24.06 29.97
C GLY A 74 9.09 23.93 29.15
N SER A 75 9.20 23.40 27.93
CA SER A 75 8.03 22.93 27.21
C SER A 75 7.39 21.85 28.06
N ASP A 76 6.13 22.07 28.42
CA ASP A 76 5.33 21.11 29.17
C ASP A 76 5.48 19.73 28.49
N PRO A 77 5.87 18.65 29.19
CA PRO A 77 6.08 17.34 28.58
C PRO A 77 4.87 16.84 27.79
N ILE A 78 3.66 17.32 28.12
CA ILE A 78 2.44 17.10 27.37
C ILE A 78 2.49 17.84 26.02
N LEU A 79 2.86 19.12 26.02
CA LEU A 79 3.02 19.93 24.82
C LEU A 79 4.07 19.36 23.87
N ALA A 80 5.21 18.88 24.40
CA ALA A 80 6.26 18.25 23.61
C ALA A 80 5.78 16.95 22.93
N ARG A 81 4.98 16.14 23.63
CA ARG A 81 4.36 14.92 23.06
C ARG A 81 3.34 15.23 21.98
N GLU A 82 2.48 16.22 22.20
CA GLU A 82 1.48 16.64 21.20
C GLU A 82 2.16 17.25 19.96
N GLN A 83 3.22 18.03 20.13
CA GLN A 83 4.04 18.53 19.02
C GLN A 83 4.69 17.39 18.25
N ALA A 84 5.31 16.41 18.92
CA ALA A 84 5.91 15.25 18.26
C ALA A 84 4.86 14.44 17.47
N ARG A 85 3.66 14.25 18.05
CA ARG A 85 2.55 13.56 17.38
C ARG A 85 2.07 14.31 16.15
N ARG A 86 1.90 15.64 16.23
CA ARG A 86 1.53 16.49 15.09
C ARG A 86 2.57 16.41 13.98
N THR A 87 3.86 16.50 14.32
CA THR A 87 4.96 16.38 13.35
C THR A 87 4.99 15.01 12.69
N ALA A 88 4.76 13.93 13.45
CA ALA A 88 4.67 12.58 12.89
C ALA A 88 3.50 12.45 11.90
N TYR A 89 2.30 12.93 12.26
CA TYR A 89 1.15 12.94 11.34
C TYR A 89 1.42 13.75 10.07
N GLN A 90 2.06 14.92 10.20
CA GLN A 90 2.44 15.73 9.03
C GLN A 90 3.44 15.00 8.13
N ALA A 91 4.41 14.30 8.71
CA ALA A 91 5.36 13.48 7.95
C ALA A 91 4.65 12.32 7.23
N ASP A 92 3.65 11.71 7.87
CA ASP A 92 2.85 10.64 7.26
C ASP A 92 2.02 11.15 6.08
N ILE A 93 1.38 12.32 6.20
CA ILE A 93 0.64 12.95 5.09
C ILE A 93 1.57 13.27 3.94
N ALA A 94 2.69 13.95 4.20
CA ALA A 94 3.66 14.30 3.17
C ALA A 94 4.23 13.07 2.45
N LYS A 95 4.32 11.94 3.16
CA LYS A 95 4.71 10.66 2.55
C LYS A 95 3.60 10.10 1.65
N LEU A 96 2.34 10.14 2.07
CA LEU A 96 1.20 9.71 1.24
C LEU A 96 1.14 10.54 -0.04
N ASP A 97 1.28 11.86 0.06
CA ASP A 97 1.29 12.78 -1.09
C ASP A 97 2.45 12.46 -2.05
N LEU A 98 3.64 12.18 -1.50
CA LEU A 98 4.80 11.77 -2.29
C LEU A 98 4.58 10.43 -2.97
N ASP A 99 4.00 9.45 -2.28
CA ASP A 99 3.74 8.12 -2.84
C ASP A 99 2.64 8.17 -3.92
N GLU A 100 1.65 9.07 -3.80
CA GLU A 100 0.67 9.37 -4.85
C GLU A 100 1.32 10.01 -6.07
N ARG A 101 2.16 11.05 -5.89
CA ARG A 101 2.91 11.67 -7.00
C ARG A 101 3.86 10.71 -7.71
N LEU A 102 4.45 9.77 -6.96
CA LEU A 102 5.26 8.68 -7.50
C LEU A 102 4.42 7.54 -8.09
N LYS A 103 3.08 7.67 -8.15
CA LYS A 103 2.12 6.68 -8.67
C LYS A 103 2.20 5.32 -7.98
N LYS A 104 2.62 5.27 -6.72
CA LYS A 104 2.61 4.07 -5.88
C LYS A 104 1.24 3.85 -5.23
N LEU A 105 0.48 4.92 -5.05
CA LEU A 105 -0.88 4.93 -4.55
C LEU A 105 -1.78 5.63 -5.57
N LEU A 106 -3.01 5.16 -5.69
CA LEU A 106 -4.06 5.79 -6.48
C LEU A 106 -5.38 5.76 -5.69
N PRO A 107 -6.23 6.79 -5.84
CA PRO A 107 -7.58 6.78 -5.30
C PRO A 107 -8.39 5.59 -5.82
N VAL A 108 -9.14 4.94 -4.94
CA VAL A 108 -9.93 3.75 -5.29
C VAL A 108 -11.09 4.13 -6.21
N GLU A 109 -11.72 5.29 -5.98
CA GLU A 109 -12.81 5.83 -6.77
C GLU A 109 -12.41 6.04 -8.24
N ASP A 110 -11.20 6.53 -8.49
CA ASP A 110 -10.68 6.76 -9.83
C ASP A 110 -10.47 5.44 -10.58
N ILE A 111 -9.90 4.44 -9.91
CA ILE A 111 -9.72 3.09 -10.46
C ILE A 111 -11.08 2.47 -10.78
N ALA A 112 -12.03 2.54 -9.85
CA ALA A 112 -13.36 1.98 -10.02
C ALA A 112 -14.09 2.63 -11.21
N SER A 113 -14.01 3.95 -11.33
CA SER A 113 -14.61 4.71 -12.44
C SER A 113 -13.97 4.35 -13.78
N ALA A 114 -12.63 4.30 -13.83
CA ALA A 114 -11.90 3.96 -15.05
C ALA A 114 -12.18 2.53 -15.52
N ILE A 115 -12.22 1.56 -14.58
CA ILE A 115 -12.61 0.18 -14.88
C ILE A 115 -14.08 0.11 -15.34
N GLY A 116 -14.98 0.87 -14.73
CA GLY A 116 -16.38 0.95 -15.12
C GLY A 116 -16.55 1.36 -16.59
N ILE A 117 -15.87 2.42 -17.01
CA ILE A 117 -15.87 2.90 -18.41
C ILE A 117 -15.33 1.83 -19.37
N CYS A 118 -14.20 1.20 -19.01
CA CYS A 118 -13.62 0.12 -19.82
C CYS A 118 -14.57 -1.09 -19.94
N ALA A 119 -15.21 -1.48 -18.83
CA ALA A 119 -16.13 -2.61 -18.78
C ALA A 119 -17.39 -2.34 -19.62
N GLU A 120 -17.93 -1.12 -19.59
CA GLU A 120 -19.07 -0.74 -20.43
C GLU A 120 -18.74 -0.91 -21.93
N GLY A 121 -17.55 -0.48 -22.34
CA GLY A 121 -17.07 -0.67 -23.72
C GLY A 121 -17.02 -2.15 -24.12
N ILE A 122 -16.52 -3.01 -23.26
CA ILE A 122 -16.44 -4.46 -23.50
C ILE A 122 -17.85 -5.07 -23.58
N VAL A 123 -18.74 -4.73 -22.65
CA VAL A 123 -20.12 -5.23 -22.64
C VAL A 123 -20.87 -4.82 -23.89
N ARG A 124 -20.72 -3.57 -24.34
CA ARG A 124 -21.36 -3.08 -25.58
C ARG A 124 -20.95 -3.92 -26.80
N VAL A 125 -19.72 -4.39 -26.87
CA VAL A 125 -19.25 -5.26 -27.97
C VAL A 125 -19.88 -6.65 -27.87
N LEU A 126 -20.03 -7.20 -26.67
CA LEU A 126 -20.69 -8.49 -26.45
C LEU A 126 -22.19 -8.42 -26.80
N ASP A 127 -22.86 -7.33 -26.43
CA ASP A 127 -24.27 -7.10 -26.74
C ASP A 127 -24.55 -6.98 -28.24
N GLN A 128 -23.52 -6.68 -29.04
CA GLN A 128 -23.61 -6.64 -30.50
C GLN A 128 -23.48 -8.02 -31.17
N LEU A 129 -23.14 -9.10 -30.45
CA LEU A 129 -23.01 -10.44 -31.03
C LEU A 129 -24.23 -10.92 -31.84
N PRO A 130 -25.49 -10.66 -31.43
CA PRO A 130 -26.65 -11.03 -32.23
C PRO A 130 -26.65 -10.45 -33.65
N SER A 131 -25.97 -9.32 -33.90
CA SER A 131 -25.83 -8.74 -35.25
C SER A 131 -25.06 -9.65 -36.24
N ARG A 132 -24.31 -10.63 -35.72
CA ARG A 132 -23.58 -11.63 -36.53
C ARG A 132 -24.44 -12.86 -36.88
N ALA A 133 -25.70 -12.91 -36.45
CA ALA A 133 -26.56 -14.08 -36.64
C ALA A 133 -26.77 -14.41 -38.12
N ASP A 134 -27.00 -13.41 -38.98
CA ASP A 134 -27.22 -13.62 -40.41
C ASP A 134 -25.96 -14.12 -41.14
N GLU A 135 -24.80 -13.59 -40.76
CA GLU A 135 -23.50 -14.05 -41.27
C GLU A 135 -23.26 -15.52 -40.91
N LEU A 136 -23.55 -15.89 -39.66
CA LEU A 136 -23.44 -17.26 -39.18
C LEU A 136 -24.44 -18.19 -39.88
N ALA A 137 -25.71 -17.77 -40.04
CA ALA A 137 -26.73 -18.54 -40.71
C ALA A 137 -26.38 -18.78 -42.19
N SER A 138 -25.87 -17.76 -42.88
CA SER A 138 -25.39 -17.85 -44.26
C SER A 138 -24.22 -18.83 -44.40
N ALA A 139 -23.24 -18.77 -43.49
CA ALA A 139 -22.10 -19.69 -43.49
C ALA A 139 -22.51 -21.15 -43.18
N VAL A 140 -23.46 -21.35 -42.27
CA VAL A 140 -24.06 -22.66 -42.00
C VAL A 140 -24.80 -23.19 -43.25
N GLY A 141 -25.55 -22.34 -43.94
CA GLY A 141 -26.27 -22.73 -45.15
C GLY A 141 -25.37 -23.18 -46.30
N LYS A 142 -24.16 -22.62 -46.41
CA LYS A 142 -23.19 -22.94 -47.48
C LYS A 142 -22.30 -24.12 -47.15
N ASP A 143 -21.63 -24.08 -46.00
CA ASP A 143 -20.53 -24.99 -45.64
C ASP A 143 -20.82 -25.78 -44.35
N GLY A 144 -22.06 -25.70 -43.84
CA GLY A 144 -22.48 -26.38 -42.62
C GLY A 144 -21.63 -26.01 -41.40
N ALA A 145 -21.27 -27.03 -40.63
CA ALA A 145 -20.48 -26.84 -39.41
C ALA A 145 -19.04 -26.35 -39.67
N LEU A 146 -18.51 -26.47 -40.90
CA LEU A 146 -17.18 -25.94 -41.23
C LEU A 146 -17.24 -24.41 -41.35
N GLY A 147 -18.21 -23.89 -42.11
CA GLY A 147 -18.44 -22.45 -42.26
C GLY A 147 -18.74 -21.76 -40.94
N ALA A 148 -19.58 -22.39 -40.10
CA ALA A 148 -19.87 -21.89 -38.75
C ALA A 148 -18.60 -21.69 -37.91
N ARG A 149 -17.69 -22.67 -37.92
CA ARG A 149 -16.42 -22.58 -37.19
C ARG A 149 -15.51 -21.49 -37.74
N ALA A 150 -15.51 -21.27 -39.05
CA ALA A 150 -14.73 -20.20 -39.66
C ALA A 150 -15.22 -18.81 -39.21
N VAL A 151 -16.54 -18.57 -39.26
CA VAL A 151 -17.16 -17.32 -38.80
C VAL A 151 -16.90 -17.09 -37.31
N LEU A 152 -17.13 -18.11 -36.47
CA LEU A 152 -16.89 -18.00 -35.02
C LEU A 152 -15.43 -17.67 -34.68
N LYS A 153 -14.46 -18.16 -35.46
CA LYS A 153 -13.03 -17.79 -35.29
C LYS A 153 -12.78 -16.32 -35.63
N ILE A 154 -13.44 -15.78 -36.64
CA ILE A 154 -13.35 -14.37 -37.02
C ILE A 154 -13.96 -13.52 -35.90
N VAL A 155 -15.18 -13.83 -35.47
CA VAL A 155 -15.86 -13.14 -34.36
C VAL A 155 -15.01 -13.17 -33.09
N ALA A 156 -14.44 -14.32 -32.74
CA ALA A 156 -13.56 -14.42 -31.57
C ALA A 156 -12.30 -13.55 -31.69
N ARG A 157 -11.73 -13.39 -32.89
CA ARG A 157 -10.59 -12.50 -33.12
C ARG A 157 -11.02 -11.04 -32.98
N ASP A 158 -12.14 -10.66 -33.59
CA ASP A 158 -12.66 -9.29 -33.52
C ASP A 158 -13.00 -8.88 -32.08
N LEU A 159 -13.62 -9.78 -31.31
CA LEU A 159 -13.88 -9.57 -29.88
C LEU A 159 -12.59 -9.33 -29.09
N ARG A 160 -11.55 -10.15 -29.31
CA ARG A 160 -10.26 -9.97 -28.64
C ARG A 160 -9.63 -8.62 -28.99
N SER A 161 -9.67 -8.23 -30.26
CA SER A 161 -9.14 -6.93 -30.70
C SER A 161 -9.95 -5.75 -30.15
N ALA A 162 -11.26 -5.91 -29.97
CA ALA A 162 -12.09 -4.89 -29.33
C ALA A 162 -11.77 -4.76 -27.84
N ILE A 163 -11.66 -5.87 -27.11
CA ILE A 163 -11.26 -5.90 -25.70
C ILE A 163 -9.86 -5.27 -25.52
N GLU A 164 -8.90 -5.63 -26.36
CA GLU A 164 -7.55 -5.03 -26.34
C GLU A 164 -7.62 -3.50 -26.48
N ARG A 165 -8.47 -3.00 -27.39
CA ARG A 165 -8.63 -1.56 -27.64
C ARG A 165 -9.20 -0.84 -26.42
N GLU A 166 -10.22 -1.39 -25.77
CA GLU A 166 -10.79 -0.79 -24.56
C GLU A 166 -9.80 -0.82 -23.39
N LEU A 167 -9.07 -1.93 -23.21
CA LEU A 167 -8.01 -2.02 -22.19
C LEU A 167 -6.85 -1.05 -22.46
N ARG A 168 -6.52 -0.79 -23.72
CA ARG A 168 -5.49 0.20 -24.08
C ARG A 168 -5.94 1.62 -23.73
N LYS A 169 -7.21 1.97 -23.94
CA LYS A 169 -7.77 3.27 -23.49
C LYS A 169 -7.68 3.42 -21.97
N LEU A 170 -7.94 2.35 -21.21
CA LEU A 170 -7.75 2.35 -19.76
C LEU A 170 -6.30 2.69 -19.37
N ALA A 171 -5.33 2.08 -20.05
CA ALA A 171 -3.92 2.37 -19.83
C ALA A 171 -3.54 3.81 -20.23
N GLU A 172 -4.05 4.32 -21.35
CA GLU A 172 -3.79 5.68 -21.83
C GLU A 172 -4.41 6.75 -20.90
N ASN A 173 -5.63 6.52 -20.42
CA ASN A 173 -6.30 7.39 -19.46
C ASN A 173 -5.59 7.40 -18.09
N GLY A 174 -5.04 6.26 -17.66
CA GLY A 174 -4.21 6.19 -16.44
C GLY A 174 -2.85 6.88 -16.57
N VAL A 175 -2.34 7.07 -17.79
CA VAL A 175 -1.09 7.81 -18.05
C VAL A 175 -1.33 9.31 -18.13
N ASN A 176 -2.47 9.73 -18.66
CA ASN A 176 -2.84 11.13 -18.93
C ASN A 176 -3.78 11.78 -17.91
N ALA A 177 -4.05 11.13 -16.77
CA ALA A 177 -4.79 11.76 -15.69
C ALA A 177 -4.10 13.09 -15.32
N PRO A 178 -4.79 14.25 -15.43
CA PRO A 178 -4.20 15.53 -15.08
C PRO A 178 -3.78 15.46 -13.61
N ALA A 179 -2.60 16.01 -13.30
CA ALA A 179 -2.22 16.25 -11.92
C ALA A 179 -3.34 17.08 -11.25
N PRO A 180 -3.78 16.75 -10.03
CA PRO A 180 -4.80 17.54 -9.37
C PRO A 180 -4.29 18.98 -9.25
N ASP A 181 -5.15 19.90 -9.68
CA ASP A 181 -4.86 21.30 -9.94
C ASP A 181 -4.18 22.00 -8.74
N GLU A 182 -3.14 22.80 -9.03
CA GLU A 182 -2.51 23.76 -8.11
C GLU A 182 -3.39 25.01 -7.81
N GLU A 183 -4.72 24.92 -7.97
CA GLU A 183 -5.64 26.06 -7.80
C GLU A 183 -6.57 25.89 -6.60
N ALA A 184 -6.07 26.12 -5.38
CA ALA A 184 -6.93 26.42 -4.23
C ALA A 184 -6.23 27.13 -3.05
N ASP A 185 -5.22 27.99 -3.29
CA ASP A 185 -4.63 28.79 -2.19
C ASP A 185 -4.43 30.27 -2.56
N ALA A 186 -5.43 30.85 -3.21
CA ALA A 186 -5.56 32.30 -3.39
C ALA A 186 -7.03 32.73 -3.31
N ALA A 187 -7.58 32.78 -2.09
CA ALA A 187 -8.75 33.59 -1.74
C ALA A 187 -8.77 33.93 -0.25
#